data_AF-A0A1F5P833-F1
#
_entry.id   AF-A0A1F5P833-F1
#
_cell.length_a   1.000
_cell.length_b   1.000
_cell.length_c   1.000
_cell.angle_alpha   90.00
_cell.angle_beta   90.00
_cell.angle_gamma   90.00
#
_symmetry.space_group_name_H-M   'P 1'
#
loop_
_entity.id
_entity.type
_entity.pdbx_description
1 polymer ?
#
loop_
_entity_poly.entity_id
_entity_poly.type
_entity_poly.pdbx_seq_one_letter_code
_entity_poly.pdbx_strand_id
1 'polypeptide(L)'
;MIDISVKYIAALKPENSIDQLAVLYLEDLADDDTYKSEPGVAKEFYDSLENFYRQNESLIKKYPDIHDRYRLILGRLLWKSLLCLPNQIRQTALSRNLVFYLKNDITIKDSLTRFFSPYEFGSEPDNGRNQFIDSLEKSNEQLGSHMINVKGSGQSAPAIANWIKDYNTYTLNPEHDAYRQIDYINNNENVKKLSRDEQEVLKKIISLYDWLKYPQVAQNKIGDRKISPQAALIGKTPITPPEPSIKPLVINKKPTRQPIGVSSNLREDLEELKQTTQGRQEPELQSGSIKAKPASNSPVSTHSLEDMLERLQLRAEAGLEIPENEANDIVELIKRKKNQK
;
A
#
# COMPACT_ATOMS: atom_id res chain seq x y z
N MET A 1 -9.38 8.97 -27.26
CA MET A 1 -7.91 9.07 -27.33
C MET A 1 -7.39 7.77 -26.75
N ILE A 2 -6.62 6.97 -27.49
CA ILE A 2 -6.13 5.68 -26.97
C ILE A 2 -4.95 5.97 -26.05
N ASP A 3 -5.02 5.46 -24.82
CA ASP A 3 -4.00 5.61 -23.79
C ASP A 3 -2.64 5.04 -24.23
N ILE A 4 -1.55 5.67 -23.77
CA ILE A 4 -0.18 5.29 -24.15
C ILE A 4 0.12 3.84 -23.72
N SER A 5 -0.38 3.41 -22.56
CA SER A 5 -0.17 2.05 -22.07
C SER A 5 -0.79 0.98 -22.98
N VAL A 6 -2.01 1.24 -23.46
CA VAL A 6 -2.75 0.33 -24.36
C VAL A 6 -2.03 0.22 -25.70
N LYS A 7 -1.54 1.35 -26.24
CA LYS A 7 -0.72 1.36 -27.47
C LYS A 7 0.57 0.58 -27.29
N TYR A 8 1.24 0.78 -26.15
CA TYR A 8 2.47 0.08 -25.85
C TYR A 8 2.26 -1.44 -25.81
N ILE A 9 1.25 -1.93 -25.08
CA ILE A 9 0.92 -3.36 -25.04
C ILE A 9 0.60 -3.90 -26.43
N ALA A 10 -0.15 -3.16 -27.25
CA ALA A 10 -0.51 -3.59 -28.60
C ALA A 10 0.72 -3.76 -29.52
N ALA A 11 1.83 -3.07 -29.21
CA ALA A 11 3.09 -3.19 -29.95
C ALA A 11 4.00 -4.31 -29.41
N LEU A 12 3.74 -4.85 -28.22
CA LEU A 12 4.54 -5.91 -27.62
C LEU A 12 4.35 -7.24 -28.37
N LYS A 13 5.47 -7.89 -28.67
CA LYS A 13 5.51 -9.26 -29.17
C LYS A 13 5.59 -10.25 -28.01
N PRO A 14 5.30 -11.55 -28.23
CA PRO A 14 5.38 -12.59 -27.20
C PRO A 14 6.73 -12.63 -26.47
N GLU A 15 7.85 -12.47 -27.18
CA GLU A 15 9.19 -12.43 -26.60
C GLU A 15 9.39 -11.28 -25.61
N ASN A 16 8.69 -10.16 -25.78
CA ASN A 16 8.76 -9.03 -24.86
C ASN A 16 8.06 -9.32 -23.53
N SER A 17 7.27 -10.38 -23.42
CA SER A 17 6.60 -10.77 -22.16
C SER A 17 7.56 -11.22 -21.06
N ILE A 18 8.81 -11.53 -21.43
CA ILE A 18 9.87 -11.90 -20.49
C ILE A 18 11.06 -10.93 -20.55
N ASP A 19 10.93 -9.85 -21.33
CA ASP A 19 11.97 -8.84 -21.42
C ASP A 19 11.92 -7.93 -20.19
N GLN A 20 13.05 -7.79 -19.49
CA GLN A 20 13.09 -7.08 -18.21
C GLN A 20 12.79 -5.59 -18.36
N LEU A 21 13.21 -4.98 -19.47
CA LEU A 21 12.99 -3.57 -19.76
C LEU A 21 11.52 -3.31 -20.10
N ALA A 22 10.92 -4.20 -20.89
CA ALA A 22 9.51 -4.10 -21.23
C ALA A 22 8.62 -4.19 -19.98
N VAL A 23 8.94 -5.12 -19.07
CA VAL A 23 8.22 -5.26 -17.79
C VAL A 23 8.47 -4.06 -16.88
N LEU A 24 9.70 -3.52 -16.84
CA LEU A 24 10.00 -2.32 -16.06
C LEU A 24 9.22 -1.09 -16.55
N TYR A 25 9.06 -0.95 -17.86
CA TYR A 25 8.26 0.13 -18.43
C TYR A 25 6.76 -0.04 -18.10
N LEU A 26 6.24 -1.28 -18.12
CA LEU A 26 4.87 -1.55 -17.67
C LEU A 26 4.65 -1.20 -16.20
N GLU A 27 5.65 -1.42 -15.34
CA GLU A 27 5.61 -1.01 -13.93
C GLU A 27 5.56 0.51 -13.78
N ASP A 28 6.42 1.22 -14.50
CA ASP A 28 6.48 2.69 -14.47
C ASP A 28 5.15 3.30 -14.94
N LEU A 29 4.60 2.80 -16.05
CA LEU A 29 3.28 3.19 -16.53
C LEU A 29 2.22 2.92 -15.46
N ALA A 30 2.18 1.71 -14.89
CA ALA A 30 1.15 1.36 -13.91
C ALA A 30 1.25 2.13 -12.59
N ASP A 31 2.40 2.74 -12.30
CA ASP A 31 2.61 3.60 -11.14
C ASP A 31 2.10 5.03 -11.34
N ASP A 32 1.74 5.43 -12.57
CA ASP A 32 1.17 6.75 -12.84
C ASP A 32 -0.08 7.03 -11.98
N ASP A 33 -0.05 8.18 -11.30
CA ASP A 33 -1.10 8.66 -10.43
C ASP A 33 -2.33 9.14 -11.21
N THR A 34 -2.21 9.43 -12.52
CA THR A 34 -3.35 9.77 -13.40
C THR A 34 -4.42 8.67 -13.37
N TYR A 35 -4.02 7.41 -13.28
CA TYR A 35 -4.92 6.27 -13.15
C TYR A 35 -5.73 6.25 -11.84
N LYS A 36 -5.33 7.03 -10.83
CA LYS A 36 -6.16 7.21 -9.62
C LYS A 36 -7.36 8.13 -9.88
N SER A 37 -7.22 9.12 -10.76
CA SER A 37 -8.29 10.03 -11.18
C SER A 37 -9.08 9.52 -12.39
N GLU A 38 -8.49 8.63 -13.18
CA GLU A 38 -9.08 8.10 -14.42
C GLU A 38 -9.24 6.57 -14.37
N PRO A 39 -10.18 6.04 -13.54
CA PRO A 39 -10.34 4.59 -13.36
C PRO A 39 -10.76 3.85 -14.64
N GLY A 40 -11.36 4.55 -15.61
CA GLY A 40 -11.69 3.99 -16.93
C GLY A 40 -10.44 3.68 -17.75
N VAL A 41 -9.46 4.58 -17.77
CA VAL A 41 -8.18 4.37 -18.46
C VAL A 41 -7.36 3.28 -17.77
N ALA A 42 -7.34 3.28 -16.43
CA ALA A 42 -6.73 2.20 -15.66
C ALA A 42 -7.33 0.83 -15.99
N LYS A 43 -8.64 0.78 -16.27
CA LYS A 43 -9.33 -0.45 -16.70
C LYS A 43 -8.90 -0.89 -18.09
N GLU A 44 -8.81 0.03 -19.06
CA GLU A 44 -8.37 -0.30 -20.42
C GLU A 44 -6.94 -0.87 -20.42
N PHE A 45 -6.06 -0.30 -19.59
CA PHE A 45 -4.72 -0.84 -19.37
C PHE A 45 -4.78 -2.22 -18.72
N TYR A 46 -5.54 -2.37 -17.63
CA TYR A 46 -5.72 -3.66 -16.95
C TYR A 46 -6.19 -4.76 -17.92
N ASP A 47 -7.24 -4.51 -18.70
CA ASP A 47 -7.81 -5.50 -19.63
C ASP A 47 -6.79 -5.87 -20.72
N SER A 48 -6.09 -4.87 -21.27
CA SER A 48 -5.08 -5.07 -22.30
C SER A 48 -3.91 -5.90 -21.77
N LEU A 49 -3.43 -5.58 -20.57
CA LEU A 49 -2.32 -6.28 -19.93
C LEU A 49 -2.72 -7.69 -19.50
N GLU A 50 -3.93 -7.89 -18.97
CA GLU A 50 -4.44 -9.19 -18.59
C GLU A 50 -4.55 -10.11 -19.81
N ASN A 51 -5.04 -9.59 -20.94
CA ASN A 51 -5.09 -10.33 -22.20
C ASN A 51 -3.70 -10.71 -22.69
N PHE A 52 -2.76 -9.76 -22.70
CA PHE A 52 -1.37 -10.03 -23.08
C PHE A 52 -0.72 -11.08 -22.17
N TYR A 53 -0.91 -10.97 -20.86
CA TYR A 53 -0.42 -11.93 -19.88
C TYR A 53 -1.00 -13.32 -20.14
N ARG A 54 -2.32 -13.45 -20.35
CA ARG A 54 -2.99 -14.74 -20.60
C ARG A 54 -2.50 -15.41 -21.87
N GLN A 55 -2.26 -14.65 -22.94
CA GLN A 55 -1.72 -15.17 -24.19
C GLN A 55 -0.29 -15.72 -24.04
N ASN A 56 0.49 -15.17 -23.11
CA ASN A 56 1.89 -15.51 -22.89
C ASN A 56 2.15 -16.25 -21.56
N GLU A 57 1.10 -16.71 -20.88
CA GLU A 57 1.16 -17.20 -19.50
C GLU A 57 2.14 -18.37 -19.34
N SER A 58 2.17 -19.29 -20.31
CA SER A 58 3.07 -20.45 -20.30
C SER A 58 4.54 -20.08 -20.40
N LEU A 59 4.87 -18.96 -21.04
CA LEU A 59 6.23 -18.42 -21.14
C LEU A 59 6.57 -17.63 -19.87
N ILE A 60 5.70 -16.73 -19.45
CA ILE A 60 5.88 -15.89 -18.25
C ILE A 60 6.07 -16.75 -17.00
N LYS A 61 5.29 -17.81 -16.81
CA LYS A 61 5.41 -18.71 -15.64
C LYS A 61 6.73 -19.48 -15.54
N LYS A 62 7.54 -19.53 -16.61
CA LYS A 62 8.89 -20.10 -16.55
C LYS A 62 9.88 -19.19 -15.80
N TYR A 63 9.53 -17.92 -15.62
CA TYR A 63 10.33 -16.91 -14.96
C TYR A 63 9.55 -16.35 -13.75
N PRO A 64 9.68 -16.97 -12.55
CA PRO A 64 8.89 -16.61 -11.37
C PRO A 64 8.95 -15.13 -11.00
N ASP A 65 10.13 -14.51 -11.08
CA ASP A 65 10.29 -13.09 -10.77
C ASP A 65 9.48 -12.19 -11.71
N ILE A 66 9.47 -12.53 -13.01
CA ILE A 66 8.69 -11.79 -14.02
C ILE A 66 7.20 -12.01 -13.79
N HIS A 67 6.80 -13.25 -13.54
CA HIS A 67 5.42 -13.58 -13.20
C HIS A 67 4.90 -12.79 -12.00
N ASP A 68 5.69 -12.67 -10.93
CA ASP A 68 5.32 -11.90 -9.75
C ASP A 68 5.26 -10.39 -10.04
N ARG A 69 6.14 -9.86 -10.89
CA ARG A 69 6.04 -8.47 -11.37
C ARG A 69 4.74 -8.23 -12.13
N TYR A 70 4.35 -9.10 -13.07
CA TYR A 70 3.04 -8.99 -13.73
C TYR A 70 1.87 -9.04 -12.75
N ARG A 71 1.94 -9.92 -11.74
CA ARG A 71 0.91 -9.98 -10.69
C ARG A 71 0.81 -8.67 -9.92
N LEU A 72 1.92 -7.99 -9.64
CA LEU A 72 1.91 -6.69 -8.98
C LEU A 72 1.32 -5.59 -9.86
N ILE A 73 1.75 -5.52 -11.13
CA ILE A 73 1.24 -4.54 -12.09
C ILE A 73 -0.28 -4.70 -12.25
N LEU A 74 -0.74 -5.92 -12.50
CA LEU A 74 -2.17 -6.25 -12.61
C LEU A 74 -2.92 -5.95 -11.31
N GLY A 75 -2.33 -6.25 -10.15
CA GLY A 75 -2.90 -5.90 -8.85
C GLY A 75 -3.09 -4.39 -8.70
N ARG A 76 -2.07 -3.58 -9.00
CA ARG A 76 -2.13 -2.11 -8.92
C ARG A 76 -3.23 -1.56 -9.84
N LEU A 77 -3.27 -2.02 -11.09
CA LEU A 77 -4.27 -1.59 -12.06
C LEU A 77 -5.69 -2.03 -11.67
N LEU A 78 -5.86 -3.25 -11.16
CA LEU A 78 -7.15 -3.75 -10.66
C LEU A 78 -7.70 -2.84 -9.55
N TRP A 79 -6.87 -2.48 -8.58
CA TRP A 79 -7.31 -1.61 -7.48
C TRP A 79 -7.51 -0.17 -7.91
N LYS A 80 -6.74 0.36 -8.89
CA LYS A 80 -6.97 1.69 -9.46
C LYS A 80 -8.25 1.76 -10.32
N SER A 81 -8.62 0.67 -11.00
CA SER A 81 -9.77 0.57 -11.91
C SER A 81 -11.06 0.07 -11.26
N LEU A 82 -11.09 -0.17 -9.94
CA LEU A 82 -12.15 -0.86 -9.21
C LEU A 82 -13.58 -0.36 -9.55
N LEU A 83 -13.76 0.96 -9.66
CA LEU A 83 -15.06 1.59 -10.00
C LEU A 83 -15.60 1.16 -11.37
N CYS A 84 -14.73 0.91 -12.34
CA CYS A 84 -15.09 0.59 -13.71
C CYS A 84 -15.10 -0.92 -13.99
N LEU A 85 -14.60 -1.75 -13.06
CA LEU A 85 -14.58 -3.20 -13.24
C LEU A 85 -15.98 -3.83 -13.13
N PRO A 86 -16.25 -4.94 -13.86
CA PRO A 86 -17.47 -5.72 -13.68
C PRO A 86 -17.67 -6.20 -12.23
N ASN A 87 -18.93 -6.30 -11.79
CA ASN A 87 -19.28 -6.78 -10.45
C ASN A 87 -18.61 -8.11 -10.08
N GLN A 88 -18.53 -9.06 -11.00
CA GLN A 88 -17.92 -10.37 -10.76
C GLN A 88 -16.42 -10.26 -10.41
N ILE A 89 -15.69 -9.36 -11.06
CA ILE A 89 -14.27 -9.13 -10.77
C ILE A 89 -14.14 -8.44 -9.40
N ARG A 90 -14.94 -7.41 -9.13
CA ARG A 90 -14.96 -6.73 -7.82
C ARG A 90 -15.20 -7.70 -6.65
N GLN A 91 -16.18 -8.58 -6.80
CA GLN A 91 -16.57 -9.57 -5.78
C GLN A 91 -15.47 -10.59 -5.47
N THR A 92 -14.48 -10.76 -6.35
CA THR A 92 -13.38 -11.71 -6.15
C THR A 92 -12.04 -11.03 -5.89
N ALA A 93 -11.99 -9.70 -5.89
CA ALA A 93 -10.76 -8.93 -5.73
C ALA A 93 -10.09 -9.14 -4.37
N LEU A 94 -10.87 -9.30 -3.28
CA LEU A 94 -10.33 -9.55 -1.93
C LEU A 94 -10.09 -11.03 -1.61
N SER A 95 -10.57 -11.96 -2.44
CA SER A 95 -10.40 -13.39 -2.19
C SER A 95 -9.21 -13.99 -2.94
N ARG A 96 -8.48 -13.18 -3.72
CA ARG A 96 -7.38 -13.63 -4.59
C ARG A 96 -6.17 -12.71 -4.46
N ASN A 97 -5.02 -13.28 -4.15
CA ASN A 97 -3.74 -12.58 -4.04
C ASN A 97 -3.70 -11.46 -2.99
N LEU A 98 -4.64 -11.42 -2.04
CA LEU A 98 -4.70 -10.39 -1.01
C LEU A 98 -3.43 -10.38 -0.16
N VAL A 99 -2.94 -11.55 0.25
CA VAL A 99 -1.69 -11.68 1.02
C VAL A 99 -0.53 -11.15 0.20
N PHE A 100 -0.46 -11.54 -1.07
CA PHE A 100 0.58 -11.08 -1.99
C PHE A 100 0.56 -9.55 -2.18
N TYR A 101 -0.62 -8.96 -2.40
CA TYR A 101 -0.78 -7.52 -2.59
C TYR A 101 -0.44 -6.73 -1.33
N LEU A 102 -0.85 -7.19 -0.15
CA LEU A 102 -0.56 -6.52 1.12
C LEU A 102 0.91 -6.64 1.54
N LYS A 103 1.58 -7.73 1.17
CA LYS A 103 3.04 -7.89 1.33
C LYS A 103 3.83 -6.93 0.45
N ASN A 104 3.29 -6.56 -0.69
CA ASN A 104 3.93 -5.66 -1.66
C ASN A 104 3.30 -4.25 -1.66
N ASP A 105 2.73 -3.84 -0.52
CA ASP A 105 2.25 -2.49 -0.24
C ASP A 105 1.26 -1.89 -1.25
N ILE A 106 0.45 -2.73 -1.89
CA ILE A 106 -0.67 -2.25 -2.70
C ILE A 106 -1.73 -1.63 -1.78
N THR A 107 -2.10 -0.38 -2.04
CA THR A 107 -3.01 0.44 -1.22
C THR A 107 -4.49 0.10 -1.47
N ILE A 108 -4.91 -1.09 -1.03
CA ILE A 108 -6.27 -1.63 -1.22
C ILE A 108 -7.34 -0.76 -0.53
N LYS A 109 -7.08 -0.33 0.71
CA LYS A 109 -8.01 0.47 1.50
C LYS A 109 -8.36 1.81 0.84
N ASP A 110 -7.39 2.48 0.24
CA ASP A 110 -7.61 3.77 -0.43
C ASP A 110 -8.49 3.62 -1.68
N SER A 111 -8.29 2.55 -2.43
CA SER A 111 -9.14 2.21 -3.57
C SER A 111 -10.57 1.88 -3.14
N LEU A 112 -10.75 1.10 -2.07
CA LEU A 112 -12.07 0.83 -1.53
C LEU A 112 -12.72 2.08 -0.94
N THR A 113 -11.95 2.97 -0.30
CA THR A 113 -12.47 4.24 0.24
C THR A 113 -13.03 5.11 -0.88
N ARG A 114 -12.31 5.24 -2.00
CA ARG A 114 -12.82 5.93 -3.20
C ARG A 114 -14.05 5.25 -3.78
N PHE A 115 -14.06 3.91 -3.82
CA PHE A 115 -15.21 3.14 -4.27
C PHE A 115 -16.44 3.36 -3.39
N PHE A 116 -16.27 3.42 -2.05
CA PHE A 116 -17.38 3.58 -1.14
C PHE A 116 -17.83 5.02 -0.88
N SER A 117 -17.02 6.00 -1.29
CA SER A 117 -17.28 7.43 -1.08
C SER A 117 -18.71 7.84 -1.46
N PRO A 118 -19.29 7.45 -2.60
CA PRO A 118 -20.67 7.84 -2.95
C PRO A 118 -21.73 7.33 -1.95
N TYR A 119 -21.52 6.15 -1.35
CA TYR A 119 -22.47 5.55 -0.39
C TYR A 119 -22.34 6.18 1.00
N GLU A 120 -21.13 6.53 1.41
CA GLU A 120 -20.87 7.13 2.73
C GLU A 120 -21.49 8.53 2.87
N PHE A 121 -21.61 9.26 1.75
CA PHE A 121 -22.30 10.56 1.71
C PHE A 121 -23.80 10.45 1.36
N GLY A 122 -24.38 9.24 1.37
CA GLY A 122 -25.80 9.02 1.13
C GLY A 122 -26.27 9.34 -0.29
N SER A 123 -25.34 9.43 -1.25
CA SER A 123 -25.69 9.64 -2.67
C SER A 123 -26.25 8.36 -3.31
N GLU A 124 -25.87 7.20 -2.77
CA GLU A 124 -26.34 5.88 -3.21
C GLU A 124 -26.50 4.92 -2.00
N PRO A 125 -27.38 3.90 -2.08
CA PRO A 125 -27.46 2.84 -1.06
C PRO A 125 -26.21 1.95 -1.07
N ASP A 126 -25.66 1.62 0.11
CA ASP A 126 -24.53 0.69 0.25
C ASP A 126 -24.93 -0.75 -0.11
N ASN A 127 -24.73 -1.09 -1.38
CA ASN A 127 -25.08 -2.40 -1.93
C ASN A 127 -23.86 -3.33 -2.09
N GLY A 128 -22.65 -2.85 -1.80
CA GLY A 128 -21.40 -3.52 -2.17
C GLY A 128 -20.58 -4.04 -0.99
N ARG A 129 -20.67 -3.41 0.19
CA ARG A 129 -19.75 -3.67 1.32
C ARG A 129 -19.80 -5.11 1.83
N ASN A 130 -20.99 -5.66 2.00
CA ASN A 130 -21.18 -7.06 2.41
C ASN A 130 -20.53 -8.04 1.43
N GLN A 131 -20.45 -7.71 0.13
CA GLN A 131 -19.82 -8.60 -0.85
C GLN A 131 -18.32 -8.70 -0.60
N PHE A 132 -17.65 -7.58 -0.29
CA PHE A 132 -16.23 -7.57 0.07
C PHE A 132 -15.94 -8.26 1.40
N ILE A 133 -16.83 -8.10 2.39
CA ILE A 133 -16.77 -8.82 3.67
C ILE A 133 -16.87 -10.33 3.42
N ASP A 134 -17.88 -10.75 2.65
CA ASP A 134 -18.08 -12.14 2.25
C ASP A 134 -16.86 -12.72 1.53
N SER A 135 -16.20 -11.95 0.65
CA SER A 135 -14.98 -12.39 -0.05
C SER A 135 -13.86 -12.72 0.91
N LEU A 136 -13.70 -11.94 1.98
CA LEU A 136 -12.71 -12.18 3.02
C LEU A 136 -13.09 -13.41 3.88
N GLU A 137 -14.34 -13.49 4.33
CA GLU A 137 -14.84 -14.57 5.18
C GLU A 137 -14.91 -15.93 4.48
N LYS A 138 -14.89 -15.94 3.14
CA LYS A 138 -14.88 -17.15 2.30
C LYS A 138 -13.52 -17.37 1.59
N SER A 139 -12.51 -16.56 1.88
CA SER A 139 -11.20 -16.67 1.23
C SER A 139 -10.43 -17.91 1.69
N ASN A 140 -9.97 -18.70 0.71
CA ASN A 140 -9.11 -19.86 0.90
C ASN A 140 -7.61 -19.53 0.78
N GLU A 141 -7.27 -18.26 0.55
CA GLU A 141 -5.87 -17.82 0.49
C GLU A 141 -5.20 -18.03 1.85
N GLN A 142 -3.98 -18.54 1.86
CA GLN A 142 -3.28 -18.93 3.09
C GLN A 142 -2.35 -17.82 3.58
N LEU A 143 -2.29 -17.64 4.90
CA LEU A 143 -1.33 -16.78 5.59
C LEU A 143 -0.70 -17.56 6.74
N GLY A 144 0.60 -17.84 6.64
CA GLY A 144 1.30 -18.74 7.55
C GLY A 144 1.29 -20.19 7.08
N SER A 145 2.20 -20.98 7.66
CA SER A 145 2.37 -22.41 7.37
C SER A 145 1.78 -23.33 8.44
N HIS A 146 1.47 -22.79 9.62
CA HIS A 146 1.00 -23.57 10.76
C HIS A 146 -0.53 -23.63 10.81
N MET A 147 -1.08 -24.77 11.23
CA MET A 147 -2.52 -24.90 11.51
C MET A 147 -2.94 -23.94 12.63
N ILE A 148 -4.12 -23.33 12.46
CA ILE A 148 -4.74 -22.41 13.42
C ILE A 148 -5.67 -23.22 14.32
N ASN A 149 -5.64 -23.00 15.63
CA ASN A 149 -6.64 -23.53 16.53
C ASN A 149 -7.79 -22.54 16.69
N VAL A 150 -8.88 -22.74 15.95
CA VAL A 150 -10.07 -21.87 16.00
C VAL A 150 -11.02 -22.41 17.06
N LYS A 151 -11.36 -21.60 18.07
CA LYS A 151 -12.28 -21.99 19.13
C LYS A 151 -13.63 -22.43 18.55
N GLY A 152 -14.06 -23.65 18.87
CA GLY A 152 -15.30 -24.25 18.38
C GLY A 152 -15.17 -25.03 17.05
N SER A 153 -14.09 -24.86 16.29
CA SER A 153 -13.82 -25.62 15.06
C SER A 153 -12.58 -26.51 15.13
N GLY A 154 -11.72 -26.33 16.14
CA GLY A 154 -10.49 -27.09 16.32
C GLY A 154 -9.39 -26.66 15.34
N GLN A 155 -8.50 -27.60 15.00
CA GLN A 155 -7.40 -27.32 14.07
C GLN A 155 -7.92 -27.09 12.65
N SER A 156 -7.57 -25.93 12.09
CA SER A 156 -8.00 -25.45 10.79
C SER A 156 -6.81 -24.99 9.95
N ALA A 157 -6.94 -25.06 8.63
CA ALA A 157 -5.93 -24.53 7.71
C ALA A 157 -5.72 -23.02 7.92
N PRO A 158 -4.52 -22.47 7.66
CA PRO A 158 -4.21 -21.06 7.83
C PRO A 158 -4.84 -20.13 6.77
N ALA A 159 -6.06 -20.41 6.36
CA ALA A 159 -6.80 -19.59 5.40
C ALA A 159 -7.25 -18.25 6.03
N ILE A 160 -7.30 -17.18 5.23
CA ILE A 160 -7.82 -15.86 5.64
C ILE A 160 -9.19 -15.98 6.30
N ALA A 161 -10.09 -16.82 5.76
CA ALA A 161 -11.39 -17.09 6.36
C ALA A 161 -11.30 -17.59 7.82
N ASN A 162 -10.31 -18.43 8.13
CA ASN A 162 -10.11 -18.97 9.47
C ASN A 162 -9.42 -17.98 10.40
N TRP A 163 -8.53 -17.13 9.89
CA TRP A 163 -7.99 -15.99 10.65
C TRP A 163 -9.09 -15.02 11.08
N ILE A 164 -10.03 -14.70 10.19
CA ILE A 164 -11.17 -13.83 10.50
C ILE A 164 -12.10 -14.48 11.54
N LYS A 165 -12.35 -15.79 11.42
CA LYS A 165 -13.13 -16.54 12.44
C LYS A 165 -12.44 -16.54 13.80
N ASP A 166 -11.13 -16.79 13.83
CA ASP A 166 -10.33 -16.74 15.07
C ASP A 166 -10.41 -15.36 15.71
N TYR A 167 -10.20 -14.30 14.92
CA TYR A 167 -10.32 -12.91 15.36
C TYR A 167 -11.71 -12.59 15.94
N ASN A 168 -12.78 -12.86 15.19
CA ASN A 168 -14.16 -12.63 15.65
C ASN A 168 -14.48 -13.40 16.95
N THR A 169 -13.93 -14.62 17.10
CA THR A 169 -14.13 -15.44 18.30
C THR A 169 -13.27 -14.99 19.48
N TYR A 170 -12.15 -14.35 19.21
CA TYR A 170 -11.32 -13.71 20.23
C TYR A 170 -11.99 -12.43 20.75
N THR A 171 -12.63 -11.66 19.87
CA THR A 171 -13.13 -10.33 20.19
C THR A 171 -14.56 -10.25 20.70
N LEU A 172 -15.37 -11.34 20.69
CA LEU A 172 -16.74 -11.63 21.20
C LEU A 172 -17.76 -10.50 21.57
N ASN A 173 -17.34 -9.30 21.96
CA ASN A 173 -18.17 -8.14 22.27
C ASN A 173 -18.21 -7.13 21.11
N PRO A 174 -19.38 -6.54 20.79
CA PRO A 174 -19.57 -5.66 19.63
C PRO A 174 -18.93 -4.27 19.72
N GLU A 175 -18.42 -3.87 20.89
CA GLU A 175 -17.59 -2.67 21.03
C GLU A 175 -16.19 -2.96 20.47
N HIS A 176 -16.06 -2.82 19.15
CA HIS A 176 -14.79 -2.89 18.44
C HIS A 176 -13.98 -1.61 18.72
N ASP A 177 -12.88 -1.78 19.43
CA ASP A 177 -11.88 -0.75 19.69
C ASP A 177 -10.54 -1.21 19.08
N ALA A 178 -9.76 -0.26 18.54
CA ALA A 178 -8.41 -0.49 18.03
C ALA A 178 -7.52 -1.22 19.06
N TYR A 179 -7.81 -1.04 20.35
CA TYR A 179 -7.18 -1.80 21.43
C TYR A 179 -7.30 -3.32 21.25
N ARG A 180 -8.46 -3.84 20.83
CA ARG A 180 -8.65 -5.29 20.67
C ARG A 180 -7.93 -5.88 19.48
N GLN A 181 -7.79 -5.09 18.41
CA GLN A 181 -6.95 -5.50 17.29
C GLN A 181 -5.49 -5.65 17.76
N ILE A 182 -4.99 -4.68 18.53
CA ILE A 182 -3.64 -4.71 19.10
C ILE A 182 -3.49 -5.90 20.04
N ASP A 183 -4.46 -6.12 20.93
CA ASP A 183 -4.48 -7.23 21.86
C ASP A 183 -4.47 -8.58 21.15
N TYR A 184 -5.32 -8.76 20.12
CA TYR A 184 -5.34 -9.97 19.31
C TYR A 184 -3.99 -10.25 18.65
N ILE A 185 -3.41 -9.25 17.97
CA ILE A 185 -2.14 -9.41 17.26
C ILE A 185 -1.01 -9.79 18.23
N ASN A 186 -0.98 -9.22 19.43
CA ASN A 186 0.10 -9.42 20.38
C ASN A 186 -0.06 -10.68 21.25
N ASN A 187 -1.30 -11.03 21.61
CA ASN A 187 -1.56 -12.02 22.67
C ASN A 187 -2.08 -13.36 22.17
N ASN A 188 -2.70 -13.43 20.99
CA ASN A 188 -3.27 -14.66 20.44
C ASN A 188 -2.18 -15.72 20.12
N GLU A 189 -2.41 -16.96 20.55
CA GLU A 189 -1.46 -18.07 20.39
C GLU A 189 -1.23 -18.50 18.94
N ASN A 190 -2.25 -18.36 18.08
CA ASN A 190 -2.10 -18.64 16.64
C ASN A 190 -1.23 -17.57 15.99
N VAL A 191 -1.45 -16.29 16.32
CA VAL A 191 -0.68 -15.17 15.76
C VAL A 191 0.80 -15.24 16.15
N LYS A 192 1.12 -15.69 17.37
CA LYS A 192 2.51 -15.90 17.83
C LYS A 192 3.31 -16.90 16.99
N LYS A 193 2.64 -17.75 16.18
CA LYS A 193 3.29 -18.72 15.28
C LYS A 193 3.59 -18.14 13.89
N LEU A 194 3.09 -16.94 13.60
CA LEU A 194 3.40 -16.23 12.36
C LEU A 194 4.75 -15.54 12.46
N SER A 195 5.46 -15.44 11.33
CA SER A 195 6.61 -14.56 11.19
C SER A 195 6.19 -13.09 11.32
N ARG A 196 7.16 -12.18 11.57
CA ARG A 196 6.89 -10.75 11.73
C ARG A 196 6.18 -10.15 10.49
N ASP A 197 6.61 -10.51 9.29
CA ASP A 197 6.00 -10.03 8.05
C ASP A 197 4.57 -10.55 7.89
N GLU A 198 4.31 -11.79 8.28
CA GLU A 198 2.96 -12.35 8.27
C GLU A 198 2.04 -11.73 9.32
N GLN A 199 2.56 -11.37 10.50
CA GLN A 199 1.80 -10.63 11.52
C GLN A 199 1.40 -9.24 11.01
N GLU A 200 2.30 -8.52 10.33
CA GLU A 200 1.97 -7.24 9.72
C GLU A 200 0.91 -7.38 8.61
N VAL A 201 0.99 -8.43 7.78
CA VAL A 201 -0.04 -8.72 6.78
C VAL A 201 -1.38 -9.04 7.45
N LEU A 202 -1.39 -9.89 8.50
CA LEU A 202 -2.61 -10.21 9.24
C LEU A 202 -3.24 -8.96 9.84
N LYS A 203 -2.42 -8.08 10.42
CA LYS A 203 -2.86 -6.79 10.93
C LYS A 203 -3.50 -5.91 9.85
N LYS A 204 -2.90 -5.85 8.65
CA LYS A 204 -3.49 -5.14 7.50
C LYS A 204 -4.84 -5.76 7.09
N ILE A 205 -4.94 -7.10 7.05
CA ILE A 205 -6.19 -7.83 6.73
C ILE A 205 -7.28 -7.53 7.76
N ILE A 206 -6.98 -7.64 9.05
CA ILE A 206 -7.94 -7.38 10.13
C ILE A 206 -8.38 -5.91 10.14
N SER A 207 -7.45 -4.97 9.94
CA SER A 207 -7.77 -3.55 9.84
C SER A 207 -8.72 -3.26 8.68
N LEU A 208 -8.49 -3.92 7.53
CA LEU A 208 -9.36 -3.81 6.37
C LEU A 208 -10.74 -4.42 6.64
N TYR A 209 -10.79 -5.61 7.25
CA TYR A 209 -12.04 -6.28 7.63
C TYR A 209 -12.88 -5.44 8.58
N ASP A 210 -12.28 -4.91 9.66
CA ASP A 210 -12.99 -4.07 10.63
C ASP A 210 -13.48 -2.77 10.00
N TRP A 211 -12.67 -2.13 9.15
CA TRP A 211 -13.08 -0.93 8.43
C TRP A 211 -14.25 -1.20 7.47
N LEU A 212 -14.27 -2.37 6.82
CA LEU A 212 -15.41 -2.80 6.01
C LEU A 212 -16.64 -3.06 6.87
N LYS A 213 -16.52 -3.78 7.99
CA LYS A 213 -17.65 -4.22 8.83
C LYS A 213 -18.27 -3.09 9.65
N TYR A 214 -17.47 -2.11 10.08
CA TYR A 214 -17.88 -1.01 10.95
C TYR A 214 -17.57 0.35 10.32
N PRO A 215 -18.30 0.77 9.28
CA PRO A 215 -18.09 2.08 8.66
C PRO A 215 -18.38 3.22 9.64
N GLN A 216 -17.56 4.26 9.61
CA GLN A 216 -17.63 5.41 10.52
C GLN A 216 -19.01 6.13 10.45
N VAL A 217 -19.69 6.08 9.31
CA VAL A 217 -21.04 6.65 9.13
C VAL A 217 -22.10 5.91 9.97
N ALA A 218 -21.92 4.61 10.24
CA ALA A 218 -22.84 3.84 11.08
C ALA A 218 -22.73 4.23 12.57
N GLN A 219 -21.57 4.71 13.02
CA GLN A 219 -21.37 5.12 14.41
C GLN A 219 -22.06 6.47 14.74
N ASN A 220 -22.29 7.32 13.74
CA ASN A 220 -23.01 8.59 13.92
C ASN A 220 -24.54 8.46 13.99
N LYS A 221 -25.10 7.25 13.79
CA LYS A 221 -26.55 6.99 13.89
C LYS A 221 -26.99 6.37 15.22
N ILE A 222 -26.08 6.09 16.16
CA ILE A 222 -26.43 5.67 17.52
C ILE A 222 -26.51 6.92 18.41
N GLY A 223 -27.40 7.82 18.01
CA GLY A 223 -27.70 9.07 18.70
C GLY A 223 -29.21 9.32 18.78
N ASP A 224 -30.03 8.28 18.64
CA ASP A 224 -31.44 8.34 19.04
C ASP A 224 -31.48 8.44 20.56
N ARG A 225 -31.37 9.69 21.03
CA ARG A 225 -31.77 10.10 22.36
C ARG A 225 -33.09 9.41 22.68
N LYS A 226 -33.08 8.50 23.65
CA LYS A 226 -34.30 8.10 24.36
C LYS A 226 -34.95 9.37 24.86
N ILE A 227 -35.97 9.86 24.15
CA ILE A 227 -36.83 10.93 24.63
C ILE A 227 -37.57 10.32 25.82
N SER A 228 -37.13 10.67 27.03
CA SER A 228 -37.87 10.38 28.24
C SER A 228 -39.24 11.05 28.13
N PRO A 229 -40.37 10.35 28.34
CA PRO A 229 -41.71 10.90 28.20
C PRO A 229 -42.10 11.74 29.44
N GLN A 230 -41.31 12.75 29.77
CA GLN A 230 -41.59 13.66 30.89
C GLN A 230 -41.64 15.15 30.52
N ALA A 231 -41.48 15.51 29.24
CA ALA A 231 -41.51 16.91 28.82
C ALA A 231 -42.82 17.33 28.13
N ALA A 232 -43.94 16.68 28.46
CA ALA A 232 -45.28 17.06 27.99
C ALA A 232 -46.19 17.45 29.16
N LEU A 233 -45.74 18.35 30.02
CA LEU A 233 -46.56 19.13 30.95
C LEU A 233 -45.63 20.13 31.65
N ILE A 234 -45.61 21.38 31.17
CA ILE A 234 -45.57 22.62 31.97
C ILE A 234 -45.73 23.77 30.97
N GLY A 235 -46.93 24.34 30.97
CA GLY A 235 -47.25 25.56 30.25
C GLY A 235 -46.76 26.80 30.99
N LYS A 236 -46.21 27.73 30.21
CA LYS A 236 -46.29 29.20 30.33
C LYS A 236 -46.17 29.79 31.75
N THR A 237 -44.99 30.34 32.07
CA THR A 237 -44.86 31.61 32.81
C THR A 237 -43.58 32.36 32.38
N PRO A 238 -43.56 33.71 32.44
CA PRO A 238 -42.51 34.55 31.84
C PRO A 238 -41.22 34.57 32.66
N ILE A 239 -40.08 34.48 31.99
CA ILE A 239 -38.74 34.57 32.57
C ILE A 239 -38.39 36.05 32.77
N THR A 240 -38.19 36.47 34.02
CA THR A 240 -37.41 37.68 34.36
C THR A 240 -35.94 37.29 34.54
N PRO A 241 -34.96 38.11 34.11
CA PRO A 241 -33.55 37.75 34.21
C PRO A 241 -32.98 38.03 35.61
N PRO A 242 -32.24 37.09 36.23
CA PRO A 242 -31.47 37.40 37.43
C PRO A 242 -30.07 37.95 37.09
N GLU A 243 -29.69 38.96 37.86
CA GLU A 243 -28.44 39.71 37.89
C GLU A 243 -27.21 38.84 38.27
N PRO A 244 -26.00 39.12 37.75
CA PRO A 244 -24.81 38.32 38.04
C PRO A 244 -24.15 38.73 39.37
N SER A 245 -24.20 37.86 40.37
CA SER A 245 -23.42 38.00 41.60
C SER A 245 -22.01 37.41 41.40
N ILE A 246 -21.01 38.28 41.23
CA ILE A 246 -19.60 37.89 41.17
C ILE A 246 -19.06 37.73 42.59
N LYS A 247 -18.64 36.51 42.96
CA LYS A 247 -17.76 36.26 44.12
C LYS A 247 -16.31 36.13 43.61
N PRO A 248 -15.32 36.78 44.26
CA PRO A 248 -13.94 36.74 43.79
C PRO A 248 -13.28 35.38 44.04
N LEU A 249 -12.59 34.86 43.01
CA LEU A 249 -11.67 33.72 43.14
C LEU A 249 -10.43 34.13 43.96
N VAL A 250 -10.20 33.43 45.05
CA VAL A 250 -8.95 33.47 45.81
C VAL A 250 -7.88 32.68 45.04
N ILE A 251 -6.87 33.40 44.55
CA ILE A 251 -5.66 32.84 43.93
C ILE A 251 -4.83 32.20 45.04
N ASN A 252 -4.68 30.88 45.01
CA ASN A 252 -3.78 30.16 45.91
C ASN A 252 -2.57 29.58 45.17
N LYS A 253 -1.43 29.64 45.87
CA LYS A 253 -0.06 29.68 45.36
C LYS A 253 0.44 28.37 44.71
N LYS A 254 1.35 28.58 43.75
CA LYS A 254 2.28 27.67 43.05
C LYS A 254 2.97 26.66 43.99
N PRO A 255 3.13 25.38 43.57
CA PRO A 255 4.19 24.52 44.07
C PRO A 255 5.35 24.43 43.07
N THR A 256 6.52 24.85 43.53
CA THR A 256 7.85 24.64 42.96
C THR A 256 8.17 23.14 42.87
N ARG A 257 8.61 22.66 41.70
CA ARG A 257 9.30 21.36 41.56
C ARG A 257 10.76 21.61 41.25
N GLN A 258 11.60 20.90 42.00
CA GLN A 258 13.06 20.88 41.92
C GLN A 258 13.55 20.23 40.62
N PRO A 259 14.77 20.58 40.14
CA PRO A 259 15.37 19.99 38.96
C PRO A 259 15.95 18.59 39.27
N ILE A 260 15.53 17.59 38.50
CA ILE A 260 16.21 16.29 38.43
C ILE A 260 17.31 16.43 37.38
N GLY A 261 18.56 16.24 37.81
CA GLY A 261 19.70 16.09 36.94
C GLY A 261 19.93 14.63 36.53
N VAL A 262 20.23 14.43 35.24
CA VAL A 262 21.02 13.32 34.67
C VAL A 262 21.69 13.95 33.43
N SER A 263 22.92 14.45 33.56
CA SER A 263 24.21 13.77 33.35
C SER A 263 24.43 13.24 31.93
N SER A 264 25.28 13.99 31.21
CA SER A 264 26.23 13.61 30.16
C SER A 264 26.23 12.17 29.64
N ASN A 265 26.00 12.00 28.33
CA ASN A 265 26.81 11.16 27.42
C ASN A 265 26.35 11.34 25.97
N LEU A 266 26.57 12.53 25.39
CA LEU A 266 26.36 12.83 23.97
C LEU A 266 27.69 13.14 23.23
N ARG A 267 28.83 12.86 23.88
CA ARG A 267 30.18 13.12 23.33
C ARG A 267 31.04 11.87 23.14
N GLU A 268 30.58 10.70 23.59
CA GLU A 268 31.30 9.43 23.37
C GLU A 268 30.80 8.68 22.11
N ASP A 269 29.52 8.82 21.73
CA ASP A 269 28.97 8.15 20.52
C ASP A 269 29.36 8.82 19.18
N LEU A 270 29.96 10.02 19.22
CA LEU A 270 30.33 10.80 18.02
C LEU A 270 31.80 10.62 17.60
N GLU A 271 32.63 10.00 18.44
CA GLU A 271 34.02 9.65 18.13
C GLU A 271 34.18 8.20 17.65
N GLU A 272 33.21 7.32 17.95
CA GLU A 272 33.22 5.92 17.46
C GLU A 272 32.84 5.80 15.97
N LEU A 273 32.21 6.84 15.39
CA LEU A 273 31.84 6.92 13.96
C LEU A 273 32.94 7.53 13.05
N LYS A 274 34.09 7.95 13.60
CA LYS A 274 35.21 8.49 12.83
C LYS A 274 36.40 7.54 12.69
N GLN A 275 36.41 6.41 13.40
CA GLN A 275 37.53 5.45 13.39
C GLN A 275 37.32 4.23 12.48
N THR A 276 36.15 4.07 11.85
CA THR A 276 35.83 2.88 11.03
C THR A 276 36.02 3.05 9.52
N THR A 277 36.62 4.17 9.06
CA THR A 277 36.81 4.46 7.61
C THR A 277 38.26 4.72 7.19
N GLN A 278 39.25 4.32 7.97
CA GLN A 278 40.65 4.25 7.52
C GLN A 278 41.17 2.82 7.61
N GLY A 279 41.15 2.10 6.49
CA GLY A 279 41.77 0.78 6.44
C GLY A 279 41.37 -0.11 5.26
N ARG A 280 41.54 0.33 4.01
CA ARG A 280 41.82 -0.63 2.94
C ARG A 280 42.67 0.01 1.83
N GLN A 281 43.93 -0.43 1.78
CA GLN A 281 44.90 -0.13 0.74
C GLN A 281 44.52 -0.90 -0.54
N GLU A 282 44.41 -0.20 -1.66
CA GLU A 282 44.60 -0.78 -3.00
C GLU A 282 46.09 -0.76 -3.34
N PRO A 283 46.65 -1.81 -3.97
CA PRO A 283 47.99 -1.76 -4.53
C PRO A 283 47.96 -1.16 -5.95
N GLU A 284 48.75 -0.10 -6.15
CA GLU A 284 49.18 0.40 -7.45
C GLU A 284 50.06 -0.63 -8.18
N LEU A 285 49.85 -0.77 -9.49
CA LEU A 285 50.90 -1.09 -10.45
C LEU A 285 50.81 -0.09 -11.60
N GLN A 286 51.83 0.76 -11.68
CA GLN A 286 52.02 1.79 -12.72
C GLN A 286 52.82 1.28 -13.92
N SER A 287 52.65 2.04 -15.01
CA SER A 287 53.54 2.27 -16.16
C SER A 287 53.31 1.41 -17.42
N GLY A 288 53.06 1.97 -18.61
CA GLY A 288 52.92 3.39 -18.95
C GLY A 288 52.65 3.66 -20.45
N SER A 289 52.32 4.94 -20.74
CA SER A 289 52.82 5.78 -21.85
C SER A 289 52.34 5.48 -23.31
N ILE A 290 51.87 6.39 -24.20
CA ILE A 290 51.85 7.87 -24.32
C ILE A 290 50.77 8.34 -25.35
N LYS A 291 50.09 9.46 -25.02
CA LYS A 291 49.48 10.58 -25.82
C LYS A 291 48.82 10.35 -27.20
N ALA A 292 47.58 10.86 -27.33
CA ALA A 292 47.27 12.04 -28.15
C ALA A 292 45.92 12.71 -27.78
N LYS A 293 45.98 13.97 -27.35
CA LYS A 293 44.98 15.06 -27.45
C LYS A 293 45.81 16.36 -27.54
N PRO A 294 45.34 17.50 -28.09
CA PRO A 294 44.02 18.09 -27.83
C PRO A 294 43.41 18.69 -29.13
N ALA A 295 42.25 19.35 -29.23
CA ALA A 295 41.30 19.95 -28.30
C ALA A 295 39.96 20.11 -29.05
N SER A 296 38.83 20.09 -28.34
CA SER A 296 37.79 21.11 -28.50
C SER A 296 36.87 21.02 -27.28
N ASN A 297 36.88 22.09 -26.49
CA ASN A 297 36.05 22.31 -25.32
C ASN A 297 34.64 22.73 -25.75
N SER A 298 33.62 22.14 -25.13
CA SER A 298 32.30 22.74 -24.86
C SER A 298 31.43 21.74 -24.06
N PRO A 299 30.44 22.22 -23.29
CA PRO A 299 30.37 21.98 -21.85
C PRO A 299 29.46 20.82 -21.44
N VAL A 300 29.63 20.42 -20.18
CA VAL A 300 28.66 19.68 -19.37
C VAL A 300 27.26 20.22 -19.65
N SER A 301 26.39 19.41 -20.25
CA SER A 301 24.99 19.74 -20.46
C SER A 301 24.13 18.50 -20.30
N THR A 302 22.98 18.72 -19.68
CA THR A 302 21.90 17.80 -19.32
C THR A 302 21.32 17.04 -20.51
N HIS A 303 22.00 16.00 -20.99
CA HIS A 303 21.36 14.99 -21.83
C HIS A 303 20.64 13.99 -20.92
N SER A 304 19.36 14.29 -20.73
CA SER A 304 18.36 13.71 -19.83
C SER A 304 18.09 12.23 -20.18
N LEU A 305 17.64 11.45 -19.19
CA LEU A 305 17.09 10.09 -19.34
C LEU A 305 16.25 9.91 -20.63
N GLU A 306 15.55 10.96 -21.04
CA GLU A 306 14.76 11.06 -22.28
C GLU A 306 15.57 10.75 -23.55
N ASP A 307 16.78 11.28 -23.70
CA ASP A 307 17.64 11.01 -24.87
C ASP A 307 18.11 9.55 -24.90
N MET A 308 18.32 8.95 -23.74
CA MET A 308 18.70 7.54 -23.64
C MET A 308 17.50 6.63 -23.92
N LEU A 309 16.31 7.00 -23.46
CA LEU A 309 15.05 6.30 -23.75
C LEU A 309 14.65 6.40 -25.23
N GLU A 310 14.82 7.56 -25.85
CA GLU A 310 14.55 7.77 -27.29
C GLU A 310 15.49 6.92 -28.15
N ARG A 311 16.78 6.80 -27.76
CA ARG A 311 17.74 5.93 -28.44
C ARG A 311 17.40 4.45 -28.29
N LEU A 312 16.91 4.03 -27.13
CA LEU A 312 16.44 2.65 -26.93
C LEU A 312 15.20 2.35 -27.77
N GLN A 313 14.26 3.30 -27.85
CA GLN A 313 13.06 3.15 -28.65
C GLN A 313 13.39 3.03 -30.15
N LEU A 314 14.28 3.87 -30.66
CA LEU A 314 14.78 3.78 -32.04
C LEU A 314 15.52 2.46 -32.33
N ARG A 315 16.28 1.91 -31.36
CA ARG A 315 16.94 0.61 -31.53
C ARG A 315 15.98 -0.58 -31.48
N ALA A 316 14.98 -0.52 -30.60
CA ALA A 316 13.91 -1.52 -30.54
C ALA A 316 13.09 -1.54 -31.85
N GLU A 317 12.79 -0.38 -32.41
CA GLU A 317 12.16 -0.24 -33.74
C GLU A 317 13.05 -0.79 -34.87
N ALA A 318 14.38 -0.66 -34.73
CA ALA A 318 15.36 -1.21 -35.67
C ALA A 318 15.69 -2.70 -35.46
N GLY A 319 15.14 -3.35 -34.42
CA GLY A 319 15.39 -4.76 -34.11
C GLY A 319 16.85 -5.06 -33.70
N LEU A 320 17.55 -4.08 -33.13
CA LEU A 320 18.94 -4.21 -32.68
C LEU A 320 19.00 -4.59 -31.19
N GLU A 321 19.93 -5.47 -30.82
CA GLU A 321 20.18 -5.83 -29.42
C GLU A 321 20.69 -4.62 -28.62
N ILE A 322 20.17 -4.48 -27.40
CA ILE A 322 20.58 -3.42 -26.47
C ILE A 322 21.80 -3.93 -25.68
N PRO A 323 22.94 -3.23 -25.74
CA PRO A 323 24.13 -3.60 -24.98
C PRO A 323 23.87 -3.61 -23.47
N GLU A 324 24.34 -4.66 -22.78
CA GLU A 324 24.12 -4.89 -21.34
C GLU A 324 24.61 -3.73 -20.45
N ASN A 325 25.65 -3.02 -20.88
CA ASN A 325 26.17 -1.82 -20.22
C ASN A 325 25.19 -0.64 -20.27
N GLU A 326 24.50 -0.42 -21.41
CA GLU A 326 23.50 0.64 -21.52
C GLU A 326 22.24 0.33 -20.68
N ALA A 327 21.85 -0.94 -20.57
CA ALA A 327 20.75 -1.37 -19.70
C ALA A 327 21.07 -1.13 -18.21
N ASN A 328 22.29 -1.44 -17.79
CA ASN A 328 22.75 -1.22 -16.41
C ASN A 328 22.83 0.27 -16.05
N ASP A 329 23.27 1.12 -16.99
CA ASP A 329 23.34 2.56 -16.78
C ASP A 329 21.96 3.20 -16.57
N ILE A 330 20.95 2.71 -17.29
CA ILE A 330 19.55 3.18 -17.16
C ILE A 330 18.94 2.72 -15.84
N VAL A 331 19.20 1.48 -15.42
CA VAL A 331 18.77 0.96 -14.11
C VAL A 331 19.38 1.78 -12.96
N GLU A 332 20.66 2.12 -13.06
CA GLU A 332 21.34 3.00 -12.09
C GLU A 332 20.75 4.42 -12.06
N LEU A 333 20.43 5.00 -13.22
CA LEU A 333 19.81 6.33 -13.32
C LEU A 333 18.39 6.37 -12.73
N ILE A 334 17.59 5.31 -12.94
CA ILE A 334 16.25 5.17 -12.36
C ILE A 334 16.33 5.04 -10.83
N LYS A 335 17.27 4.22 -10.33
CA LYS A 335 17.52 4.10 -8.87
C LYS A 335 17.92 5.45 -8.26
N ARG A 336 18.77 6.21 -8.94
CA ARG A 336 19.19 7.55 -8.49
C ARG A 336 18.02 8.55 -8.45
N LYS A 337 17.12 8.54 -9.44
CA LYS A 337 15.92 9.40 -9.43
C LYS A 337 14.92 9.00 -8.33
N LYS A 338 14.74 7.71 -8.04
CA LYS A 338 13.87 7.25 -6.94
C LYS A 338 14.37 7.66 -5.55
N ASN A 339 15.68 7.77 -5.37
CA ASN A 339 16.29 8.20 -4.10
C ASN A 339 16.38 9.73 -3.93
N GLN A 340 15.89 10.51 -4.90
CA GLN A 340 15.88 11.98 -4.88
C GLN A 340 14.48 12.59 -4.65
N LYS A 341 13.44 11.77 -4.51
CA LYS A 341 12.10 12.16 -4.04
C LYS A 341 11.88 11.59 -2.66
#